data_AF-A0A5P8WM54-F1
#
_entry.id   AF-A0A5P8WM54-F1
#
_cell.length_a   1.000
_cell.length_b   1.000
_cell.length_c   1.000
_cell.angle_alpha   90.00
_cell.angle_beta   90.00
_cell.angle_gamma   90.00
#
_symmetry.space_group_name_H-M   'P 1'
#
loop_
_entity.id
_entity.type
_entity.pdbx_description
1 polymer ?
#
loop_
_entity_poly.entity_id
_entity_poly.type
_entity_poly.pdbx_seq_one_letter_code
_entity_poly.pdbx_strand_id
1 'polypeptide(L)'
;MAYAIARIKKLKRSSLGGSEAHTARQRETPNADRNKKNIRFIGNQNSDETLDSLVIQKIGEQKRKIRPDAVYAVEILLTASPEYFRPDCPTQAGYYEADKVQAWLTASQQWLEENYSDRIVRAELHLDEATPHIHAYFVPLDEQRQLRAKHFFDGRQKMRQFQDSYSAATEHLGLERGIKGSKAQHQDIKDFYSIVNAGIEPNSRLTQSQMQAKAADRDRAQTRKQELERTAKALAQENERLQQRIQELEASKNQWLQQATLLRELALEDVAWQLGLDRDGNQANRWKGHGYIINIDGPKFYDFAPGSQKGGGGAIDLVMHVNNCDFKKAIAWLSDRFGESGVMRAAIARTKEEVIKIVQQQSIQEFTPPAEDESQWLTVRSYLTRKRGLPENLVTALFESRLVYADERKNAVFGMRSLSGEVMGAFVRGTVGEDNTFMGYAKGTKRADSWFYLKLFGEADDDIERVILCKSPIDTLSVAALELKTHSGEPPVRTMYMAVDSPQSLPLEFLRKIKRIGVAFDNDALGDEAARAVKELLPQAKIVMPDQRDWNQQLLATLEREQLEHKPRSLGLRR
;
A
#
# COMPACT_ATOMS: atom_id res chain seq x y z
N MET A 1 33.01 -8.67 -4.20
CA MET A 1 33.42 -10.04 -3.85
C MET A 1 34.15 -9.97 -2.53
N ALA A 2 33.76 -10.80 -1.56
CA ALA A 2 34.37 -10.84 -0.24
C ALA A 2 35.35 -12.02 -0.14
N TYR A 3 36.51 -11.82 0.47
CA TYR A 3 37.58 -12.80 0.55
C TYR A 3 37.76 -13.33 1.97
N ALA A 4 38.07 -14.62 2.09
CA ALA A 4 38.61 -15.22 3.30
C ALA A 4 40.08 -14.82 3.47
N ILE A 5 40.44 -14.24 4.62
CA ILE A 5 41.78 -13.73 4.90
C ILE A 5 42.37 -14.48 6.09
N ALA A 6 43.33 -15.36 5.80
CA ALA A 6 44.15 -16.02 6.81
C ALA A 6 45.63 -15.63 6.65
N ARG A 7 46.27 -15.25 7.75
CA ARG A 7 47.69 -14.89 7.81
C ARG A 7 48.33 -15.48 9.06
N ILE A 8 49.65 -15.57 9.03
CA ILE A 8 50.43 -16.00 10.19
C ILE A 8 51.56 -15.03 10.51
N LYS A 9 51.89 -14.93 11.79
CA LYS A 9 53.10 -14.27 12.29
C LYS A 9 53.84 -15.22 13.22
N LYS A 10 55.10 -15.50 12.89
CA LYS A 10 55.97 -16.38 13.69
C LYS A 10 56.52 -15.58 14.88
N LEU A 11 56.21 -16.02 16.10
CA LEU A 11 56.62 -15.35 17.33
C LEU A 11 57.79 -16.09 17.97
N LYS A 12 58.90 -15.37 18.16
CA LYS A 12 59.97 -15.77 19.08
C LYS A 12 59.51 -15.50 20.51
N ARG A 13 60.17 -16.11 21.49
CA ARG A 13 59.83 -15.91 22.91
C ARG A 13 59.76 -14.43 23.31
N SER A 14 60.76 -13.64 22.92
CA SER A 14 60.81 -12.20 23.20
C SER A 14 59.68 -11.38 22.56
N SER A 15 58.99 -11.92 21.55
CA SER A 15 57.89 -11.25 20.87
C SER A 15 56.51 -11.62 21.43
N LEU A 16 56.42 -12.63 22.33
CA LEU A 16 55.14 -13.09 22.89
C LEU A 16 54.46 -12.00 23.73
N GLY A 17 55.17 -11.42 24.69
CA GLY A 17 54.61 -10.35 25.54
C GLY A 17 54.19 -9.11 24.74
N GLY A 18 54.94 -8.76 23.68
CA GLY A 18 54.58 -7.64 22.80
C GLY A 18 53.33 -7.92 21.95
N SER A 19 53.09 -9.19 21.59
CA SER A 19 51.86 -9.63 20.91
C SER A 19 50.67 -9.61 21.87
N GLU A 20 50.83 -10.17 23.07
CA GLU A 20 49.81 -10.19 24.11
C GLU A 20 49.40 -8.78 24.53
N ALA A 21 50.36 -7.88 24.75
CA ALA A 21 50.06 -6.51 25.14
C ALA A 21 49.18 -5.78 24.09
N HIS A 22 49.26 -6.18 22.82
CA HIS A 22 48.40 -5.67 21.75
C HIS A 22 47.00 -6.27 21.80
N THR A 23 46.89 -7.61 21.89
CA THR A 23 45.59 -8.29 21.81
C THR A 23 44.78 -8.12 23.10
N ALA A 24 45.45 -8.12 24.25
CA ALA A 24 44.85 -7.85 25.56
C ALA A 24 44.68 -6.35 25.87
N ARG A 25 44.95 -5.44 24.90
CA ARG A 25 44.83 -3.98 25.04
C ARG A 25 45.57 -3.37 26.23
N GLN A 26 46.70 -3.97 26.63
CA GLN A 26 47.59 -3.44 27.67
C GLN A 26 48.43 -2.25 27.18
N ARG A 27 48.43 -1.99 25.86
CA ARG A 27 49.00 -0.80 25.23
C ARG A 27 47.93 0.01 24.49
N GLU A 28 48.10 1.32 24.45
CA GLU A 28 47.19 2.20 23.70
C GLU A 28 47.20 1.83 22.21
N THR A 29 46.00 1.53 21.68
CA THR A 29 45.79 1.17 20.27
C THR A 29 44.83 2.19 19.68
N PRO A 30 45.32 3.18 18.89
CA PRO A 30 44.53 4.35 18.47
C PRO A 30 43.23 4.05 17.73
N ASN A 31 43.14 2.88 17.07
CA ASN A 31 41.99 2.50 16.24
C ASN A 31 41.03 1.53 16.95
N ALA A 32 41.21 1.29 18.26
CA ALA A 32 40.37 0.39 19.04
C ALA A 32 39.34 1.17 19.89
N ASP A 33 38.06 0.80 19.76
CA ASP A 33 36.95 1.31 20.58
C ASP A 33 36.88 0.58 21.92
N ARG A 34 37.26 1.29 23.00
CA ARG A 34 37.31 0.73 24.36
C ARG A 34 35.94 0.31 24.92
N ASN A 35 34.83 0.74 24.31
CA ASN A 35 33.49 0.37 24.75
C ASN A 35 33.05 -1.01 24.23
N LYS A 36 33.79 -1.59 23.29
CA LYS A 36 33.50 -2.91 22.72
C LYS A 36 34.34 -3.98 23.41
N LYS A 37 33.71 -5.12 23.69
CA LYS A 37 34.37 -6.26 24.35
C LYS A 37 34.83 -7.28 23.33
N ASN A 38 36.09 -7.70 23.45
CA ASN A 38 36.64 -8.83 22.72
C ASN A 38 36.22 -10.15 23.41
N ILE A 39 36.08 -11.21 22.63
CA ILE A 39 35.52 -12.48 23.09
C ILE A 39 36.60 -13.57 23.01
N ARG A 40 37.00 -14.13 24.15
CA ARG A 40 37.89 -15.30 24.20
C ARG A 40 37.05 -16.57 24.12
N PHE A 41 37.26 -17.36 23.06
CA PHE A 41 36.51 -18.60 22.82
C PHE A 41 37.39 -19.86 22.93
N ILE A 42 38.73 -19.72 22.90
CA ILE A 42 39.66 -20.79 23.28
C ILE A 42 40.63 -20.27 24.36
N GLY A 43 40.80 -21.04 25.43
CA GLY A 43 41.63 -20.69 26.60
C GLY A 43 40.79 -20.22 27.80
N ASN A 44 41.43 -20.12 28.97
CA ASN A 44 40.74 -19.73 30.20
C ASN A 44 40.27 -18.27 30.14
N GLN A 45 39.01 -17.99 30.48
CA GLN A 45 38.44 -16.64 30.45
C GLN A 45 38.84 -15.79 31.67
N ASN A 46 39.29 -16.42 32.77
CA ASN A 46 39.47 -15.77 34.08
C ASN A 46 40.90 -15.88 34.65
N SER A 47 41.93 -16.19 33.84
CA SER A 47 43.30 -16.32 34.36
C SER A 47 44.19 -15.11 34.05
N ASP A 48 44.97 -14.69 35.05
CA ASP A 48 46.12 -13.77 34.93
C ASP A 48 47.32 -14.42 34.21
N GLU A 49 47.11 -15.56 33.55
CA GLU A 49 48.17 -16.29 32.86
C GLU A 49 48.61 -15.54 31.60
N THR A 50 49.89 -15.19 31.57
CA THR A 50 50.49 -14.58 30.38
C THR A 50 50.54 -15.58 29.22
N LEU A 51 50.56 -15.05 28.00
CA LEU A 51 50.75 -15.84 26.79
C LEU A 51 52.10 -16.58 26.82
N ASP A 52 53.16 -15.99 27.41
CA ASP A 52 54.44 -16.70 27.60
C ASP A 52 54.23 -17.95 28.48
N SER A 53 53.55 -17.81 29.63
CA SER A 53 53.27 -18.93 30.52
C SER A 53 52.50 -20.05 29.82
N LEU A 54 51.43 -19.73 29.10
CA LEU A 54 50.61 -20.71 28.38
C LEU A 54 51.41 -21.44 27.29
N VAL A 55 52.19 -20.69 26.52
CA VAL A 55 53.02 -21.26 25.43
C VAL A 55 54.11 -22.16 26.02
N ILE A 56 54.81 -21.73 27.07
CA ILE A 56 55.86 -22.50 27.72
C ILE A 56 55.29 -23.77 28.35
N GLN A 57 54.15 -23.68 29.04
CA GLN A 57 53.45 -24.84 29.60
C GLN A 57 53.04 -25.83 28.50
N LYS A 58 52.53 -25.35 27.37
CA LYS A 58 52.16 -26.22 26.23
C LYS A 58 53.37 -26.92 25.62
N ILE A 59 54.49 -26.22 25.49
CA ILE A 59 55.76 -26.77 24.97
C ILE A 59 56.28 -27.89 25.87
N GLY A 60 56.27 -27.67 27.20
CA GLY A 60 56.78 -28.62 28.18
C GLY A 60 58.26 -28.96 27.98
N GLU A 61 58.69 -30.12 28.45
CA GLU A 61 60.06 -30.60 28.30
C GLU A 61 60.39 -30.96 26.84
N GLN A 62 61.54 -30.51 26.36
CA GLN A 62 62.02 -30.76 25.00
C GLN A 62 63.23 -31.69 25.03
N LYS A 63 63.28 -32.68 24.15
CA LYS A 63 64.38 -33.67 24.09
C LYS A 63 65.72 -33.04 23.73
N ARG A 64 65.69 -31.87 23.09
CA ARG A 64 66.86 -31.09 22.68
C ARG A 64 66.70 -29.66 23.15
N LYS A 65 67.82 -29.00 23.41
CA LYS A 65 67.85 -27.57 23.75
C LYS A 65 67.14 -26.76 22.64
N ILE A 66 66.16 -25.95 23.03
CA ILE A 66 65.45 -25.06 22.12
C ILE A 66 66.44 -24.03 21.57
N ARG A 67 66.49 -23.88 20.25
CA ARG A 67 67.35 -22.90 19.59
C ARG A 67 66.93 -21.46 19.95
N PRO A 68 67.86 -20.51 20.13
CA PRO A 68 67.55 -19.13 20.52
C PRO A 68 66.59 -18.39 19.57
N ASP A 69 66.61 -18.76 18.28
CA ASP A 69 65.75 -18.21 17.23
C ASP A 69 64.56 -19.13 16.90
N ALA A 70 64.19 -20.03 17.81
CA ALA A 70 63.00 -20.86 17.69
C ALA A 70 61.74 -20.00 17.66
N VAL A 71 60.76 -20.49 16.91
CA VAL A 71 59.40 -19.96 16.90
C VAL A 71 58.64 -20.71 17.98
N TYR A 72 58.27 -20.01 19.04
CA TYR A 72 57.58 -20.57 20.21
C TYR A 72 56.08 -20.66 19.98
N ALA A 73 55.51 -19.67 19.29
CA ALA A 73 54.12 -19.67 18.86
C ALA A 73 53.99 -19.07 17.46
N VAL A 74 52.90 -19.39 16.80
CA VAL A 74 52.45 -18.76 15.56
C VAL A 74 51.12 -18.09 15.85
N GLU A 75 51.08 -16.78 15.68
CA GLU A 75 49.84 -16.02 15.71
C GLU A 75 49.16 -16.17 14.35
N ILE A 76 47.98 -16.78 14.36
CA ILE A 76 47.10 -16.93 13.21
C ILE A 76 46.09 -15.79 13.26
N LEU A 77 46.09 -14.95 12.23
CA LEU A 77 45.08 -13.91 12.02
C LEU A 77 44.05 -14.42 11.02
N LEU A 78 42.78 -14.46 11.44
CA LEU A 78 41.65 -14.81 10.60
C LEU A 78 40.71 -13.61 10.50
N THR A 79 40.26 -13.27 9.30
CA THR A 79 39.25 -12.23 9.06
C THR A 79 38.62 -12.45 7.68
N ALA A 80 37.62 -11.65 7.35
CA ALA A 80 37.03 -11.58 6.02
C ALA A 80 37.03 -10.14 5.52
N SER A 81 36.81 -9.94 4.23
CA SER A 81 36.68 -8.59 3.67
C SER A 81 35.51 -7.83 4.34
N PRO A 82 35.61 -6.50 4.52
CA PRO A 82 34.54 -5.67 5.08
C PRO A 82 33.14 -5.93 4.50
N GLU A 83 33.07 -6.16 3.19
CA GLU A 83 31.85 -6.41 2.42
C GLU A 83 31.10 -7.67 2.89
N TYR A 84 31.77 -8.60 3.59
CA TYR A 84 31.11 -9.76 4.18
C TYR A 84 30.37 -9.40 5.47
N PHE A 85 31.01 -8.62 6.35
CA PHE A 85 30.46 -8.27 7.66
C PHE A 85 29.45 -7.14 7.59
N ARG A 86 29.50 -6.31 6.55
CA ARG A 86 28.65 -5.13 6.33
C ARG A 86 28.41 -4.94 4.81
N PRO A 87 27.64 -5.82 4.17
CA PRO A 87 27.41 -5.82 2.72
C PRO A 87 26.83 -4.50 2.20
N ASP A 88 25.93 -3.87 2.96
CA ASP A 88 25.23 -2.66 2.53
C ASP A 88 26.07 -1.38 2.72
N CYS A 89 27.10 -1.42 3.57
CA CYS A 89 27.96 -0.26 3.85
C CYS A 89 29.44 -0.62 4.09
N PRO A 90 30.17 -1.21 3.13
CA PRO A 90 31.52 -1.74 3.35
C PRO A 90 32.56 -0.75 3.91
N THR A 91 32.36 0.55 3.63
CA THR A 91 33.23 1.64 4.07
C THR A 91 32.99 2.09 5.52
N GLN A 92 31.91 1.64 6.17
CA GLN A 92 31.57 2.04 7.54
C GLN A 92 32.35 1.20 8.58
N ALA A 93 33.57 1.65 8.89
CA ALA A 93 34.42 1.01 9.90
C ALA A 93 33.72 0.90 11.27
N GLY A 94 33.90 -0.24 11.95
CA GLY A 94 33.33 -0.50 13.28
C GLY A 94 31.86 -0.93 13.30
N TYR A 95 31.13 -0.85 12.19
CA TYR A 95 29.82 -1.50 12.05
C TYR A 95 29.96 -2.91 11.45
N TYR A 96 29.10 -3.83 11.86
CA TYR A 96 29.00 -5.20 11.33
C TYR A 96 27.65 -5.81 11.72
N GLU A 97 27.13 -6.69 10.85
CA GLU A 97 25.93 -7.49 11.11
C GLU A 97 26.27 -8.65 12.05
N ALA A 98 25.52 -8.77 13.14
CA ALA A 98 25.77 -9.77 14.18
C ALA A 98 25.69 -11.21 13.63
N ASP A 99 24.72 -11.51 12.77
CA ASP A 99 24.52 -12.84 12.20
C ASP A 99 25.69 -13.27 11.29
N LYS A 100 26.24 -12.33 10.52
CA LYS A 100 27.43 -12.56 9.68
C LYS A 100 28.66 -12.85 10.53
N VAL A 101 28.87 -12.05 11.59
CA VAL A 101 29.97 -12.28 12.53
C VAL A 101 29.85 -13.64 13.20
N GLN A 102 28.65 -14.02 13.64
CA GLN A 102 28.42 -15.30 14.30
C GLN A 102 28.65 -16.48 13.35
N ALA A 103 28.14 -16.42 12.12
CA ALA A 103 28.34 -17.48 11.13
C ALA A 103 29.83 -17.67 10.79
N TRP A 104 30.56 -16.57 10.60
CA TRP A 104 32.00 -16.60 10.35
C TRP A 104 32.82 -17.06 11.55
N LEU A 105 32.44 -16.67 12.77
CA LEU A 105 33.07 -17.12 14.01
C LEU A 105 32.94 -18.64 14.14
N THR A 106 31.73 -19.19 13.96
CA THR A 106 31.47 -20.63 14.03
C THR A 106 32.34 -21.40 13.03
N ALA A 107 32.38 -20.97 11.76
CA ALA A 107 33.20 -21.60 10.73
C ALA A 107 34.72 -21.52 11.04
N SER A 108 35.18 -20.36 11.54
CA SER A 108 36.59 -20.15 11.90
C SER A 108 37.00 -20.95 13.13
N GLN A 109 36.12 -21.09 14.12
CA GLN A 109 36.34 -21.91 15.30
C GLN A 109 36.44 -23.39 14.93
N GLN A 110 35.48 -23.89 14.15
CA GLN A 110 35.50 -25.28 13.66
C GLN A 110 36.79 -25.57 12.89
N TRP A 111 37.20 -24.67 12.00
CA TRP A 111 38.44 -24.83 11.25
C TRP A 111 39.69 -24.89 12.15
N LEU A 112 39.77 -24.05 13.19
CA LEU A 112 40.87 -24.08 14.15
C LEU A 112 40.91 -25.41 14.92
N GLU A 113 39.75 -25.90 15.36
CA GLU A 113 39.61 -27.18 16.08
C GLU A 113 40.01 -28.37 15.20
N GLU A 114 39.57 -28.42 13.96
CA GLU A 114 39.86 -29.51 13.01
C GLU A 114 41.34 -29.53 12.57
N ASN A 115 41.94 -28.37 12.32
CA ASN A 115 43.29 -28.29 11.73
C ASN A 115 44.41 -28.24 12.77
N TYR A 116 44.13 -27.69 13.96
CA TYR A 116 45.16 -27.44 14.97
C TYR A 116 44.82 -28.03 16.33
N SER A 117 43.54 -28.30 16.60
CA SER A 117 43.06 -29.00 17.79
C SER A 117 43.66 -28.40 19.08
N ASP A 118 44.20 -29.24 19.96
CA ASP A 118 44.77 -28.86 21.24
C ASP A 118 46.02 -27.96 21.14
N ARG A 119 46.59 -27.75 19.95
CA ARG A 119 47.79 -26.90 19.76
C ARG A 119 47.48 -25.40 19.81
N ILE A 120 46.21 -25.00 19.78
CA ILE A 120 45.80 -23.60 20.02
C ILE A 120 45.69 -23.37 21.53
N VAL A 121 46.55 -22.49 22.08
CA VAL A 121 46.55 -22.20 23.52
C VAL A 121 45.59 -21.06 23.90
N ARG A 122 45.26 -20.20 22.94
CA ARG A 122 44.36 -19.06 23.13
C ARG A 122 43.82 -18.60 21.78
N ALA A 123 42.53 -18.28 21.70
CA ALA A 123 41.93 -17.61 20.55
C ALA A 123 40.90 -16.57 20.98
N GLU A 124 41.00 -15.38 20.38
CA GLU A 124 40.21 -14.20 20.74
C GLU A 124 39.64 -13.55 19.49
N LEU A 125 38.33 -13.27 19.52
CA LEU A 125 37.61 -12.47 18.55
C LEU A 125 37.68 -11.00 18.97
N HIS A 126 38.25 -10.17 18.11
CA HIS A 126 38.30 -8.73 18.27
C HIS A 126 37.17 -8.05 17.50
N LEU A 127 36.43 -7.20 18.21
CA LEU A 127 35.27 -6.45 17.70
C LEU A 127 35.43 -4.94 17.85
N ASP A 128 36.49 -4.53 18.54
CA ASP A 128 36.83 -3.16 18.90
C ASP A 128 37.59 -2.40 17.79
N GLU A 129 38.05 -3.06 16.73
CA GLU A 129 38.70 -2.41 15.58
C GLU A 129 37.76 -2.25 14.37
N ALA A 130 38.30 -1.79 13.23
CA ALA A 130 37.52 -1.47 12.03
C ALA A 130 36.75 -2.66 11.43
N THR A 131 37.31 -3.87 11.50
CA THR A 131 36.72 -5.10 10.93
C THR A 131 36.92 -6.26 11.90
N PRO A 132 35.89 -7.08 12.16
CA PRO A 132 36.01 -8.27 13.01
C PRO A 132 37.15 -9.19 12.58
N HIS A 133 38.00 -9.60 13.51
CA HIS A 133 39.13 -10.49 13.24
C HIS A 133 39.47 -11.33 14.47
N ILE A 134 40.06 -12.50 14.24
CA ILE A 134 40.47 -13.45 15.28
C ILE A 134 41.98 -13.50 15.34
N HIS A 135 42.52 -13.45 16.56
CA HIS A 135 43.89 -13.84 16.86
C HIS A 135 43.89 -15.20 17.55
N ALA A 136 44.51 -16.21 16.93
CA ALA A 136 44.68 -17.54 17.52
C ALA A 136 46.17 -17.87 17.67
N TYR A 137 46.57 -18.36 18.84
CA TYR A 137 47.96 -18.65 19.17
C TYR A 137 48.23 -20.16 19.09
N PHE A 138 48.93 -20.57 18.04
CA PHE A 138 49.30 -21.95 17.74
C PHE A 138 50.71 -22.29 18.22
N VAL A 139 50.86 -23.35 19.01
CA VAL A 139 52.18 -23.86 19.42
C VAL A 139 52.60 -24.99 18.47
N PRO A 140 53.70 -24.83 17.69
CA PRO A 140 54.03 -25.73 16.59
C PRO A 140 54.74 -27.01 17.06
N LEU A 141 54.00 -27.89 17.75
CA LEU A 141 54.49 -29.19 18.21
C LEU A 141 54.22 -30.27 17.16
N ASP A 142 55.27 -30.95 16.72
CA ASP A 142 55.15 -32.16 15.89
C ASP A 142 54.56 -33.35 16.69
N GLU A 143 54.39 -34.49 16.03
CA GLU A 143 53.85 -35.71 16.65
C GLU A 143 54.75 -36.25 17.77
N GLN A 144 56.04 -35.88 17.78
CA GLN A 144 56.99 -36.20 18.85
C GLN A 144 57.07 -35.10 19.93
N ARG A 145 56.10 -34.17 19.94
CA ARG A 145 55.99 -33.02 20.83
C ARG A 145 57.21 -32.11 20.82
N GLN A 146 57.94 -32.04 19.70
CA GLN A 146 59.07 -31.13 19.51
C GLN A 146 58.66 -29.87 18.74
N LEU A 147 59.23 -28.73 19.12
CA LEU A 147 58.98 -27.46 18.43
C LEU A 147 59.51 -27.47 16.99
N ARG A 148 58.58 -27.49 16.02
CA ARG A 148 58.89 -27.48 14.58
C ARG A 148 57.94 -26.60 13.78
N ALA A 149 58.03 -25.28 13.93
CA ALA A 149 57.26 -24.33 13.11
C ALA A 149 57.45 -24.53 11.59
N LYS A 150 58.64 -24.97 11.17
CA LYS A 150 58.91 -25.28 9.76
C LYS A 150 58.13 -26.50 9.25
N HIS A 151 57.80 -27.45 10.13
CA HIS A 151 57.00 -28.60 9.76
C HIS A 151 55.59 -28.17 9.31
N PHE A 152 55.02 -27.12 9.92
CA PHE A 152 53.67 -26.66 9.59
C PHE A 152 53.64 -25.56 8.51
N PHE A 153 54.57 -24.60 8.56
CA PHE A 153 54.48 -23.37 7.77
C PHE A 153 55.77 -23.01 7.01
N ASP A 154 56.56 -24.00 6.59
CA ASP A 154 57.72 -23.77 5.72
C ASP A 154 57.41 -24.00 4.24
N GLY A 155 57.91 -23.11 3.41
CA GLY A 155 57.72 -23.16 1.96
C GLY A 155 56.39 -22.62 1.45
N ARG A 156 56.39 -22.28 0.15
CA ARG A 156 55.22 -21.70 -0.54
C ARG A 156 54.03 -22.66 -0.59
N GLN A 157 54.28 -23.96 -0.68
CA GLN A 157 53.22 -24.97 -0.80
C GLN A 157 52.37 -25.04 0.48
N LYS A 158 52.98 -25.14 1.65
CA LYS A 158 52.26 -25.19 2.94
C LYS A 158 51.48 -23.91 3.22
N MET A 159 52.05 -22.76 2.88
CA MET A 159 51.32 -21.48 2.97
C MET A 159 50.14 -21.38 2.01
N ARG A 160 50.23 -21.97 0.80
CA ARG A 160 49.09 -22.07 -0.11
C ARG A 160 48.03 -23.00 0.46
N GLN A 161 48.41 -24.19 0.94
CA GLN A 161 47.50 -25.15 1.55
C GLN A 161 46.78 -24.56 2.76
N PHE A 162 47.49 -23.81 3.61
CA PHE A 162 46.92 -23.08 4.74
C PHE A 162 45.82 -22.10 4.32
N GLN A 163 46.07 -21.30 3.29
CA GLN A 163 45.08 -20.35 2.81
C GLN A 163 43.94 -21.04 2.03
N ASP A 164 44.25 -22.11 1.29
CA ASP A 164 43.28 -22.92 0.55
C ASP A 164 42.33 -23.64 1.55
N SER A 165 42.85 -24.19 2.65
CA SER A 165 42.03 -24.86 3.67
C SER A 165 41.12 -23.89 4.42
N TYR A 166 41.61 -22.71 4.79
CA TYR A 166 40.76 -21.70 5.45
C TYR A 166 39.65 -21.19 4.52
N SER A 167 39.97 -20.99 3.24
CA SER A 167 38.97 -20.59 2.26
C SER A 167 37.91 -21.66 2.06
N ALA A 168 38.29 -22.95 2.00
CA ALA A 168 37.33 -24.05 1.89
C ALA A 168 36.38 -24.10 3.10
N ALA A 169 36.90 -23.87 4.31
CA ALA A 169 36.08 -23.86 5.53
C ALA A 169 35.07 -22.71 5.57
N THR A 170 35.30 -21.64 4.81
CA THR A 170 34.45 -20.44 4.79
C THR A 170 33.69 -20.24 3.48
N GLU A 171 33.83 -21.16 2.53
CA GLU A 171 33.23 -21.09 1.18
C GLU A 171 31.70 -21.04 1.23
N HIS A 172 31.09 -21.83 2.13
CA HIS A 172 29.63 -21.85 2.34
C HIS A 172 29.05 -20.50 2.83
N LEU A 173 29.91 -19.59 3.32
CA LEU A 173 29.54 -18.23 3.70
C LEU A 173 29.60 -17.24 2.53
N GLY A 174 29.98 -17.71 1.33
CA GLY A 174 30.22 -16.88 0.15
C GLY A 174 31.57 -16.16 0.16
N LEU A 175 32.54 -16.64 0.96
CA LEU A 175 33.89 -16.08 1.01
C LEU A 175 34.80 -16.77 0.00
N GLU A 176 35.47 -15.97 -0.81
CA GLU A 176 36.35 -16.45 -1.86
C GLU A 176 37.82 -16.55 -1.40
N ARG A 177 38.54 -17.43 -2.09
CA ARG A 177 39.98 -17.57 -1.93
C ARG A 177 40.71 -16.35 -2.48
N GLY A 178 41.59 -15.75 -1.68
CA GLY A 178 42.49 -14.69 -2.19
C GLY A 178 43.36 -15.15 -3.37
N ILE A 179 43.77 -14.22 -4.24
CA ILE A 179 44.44 -14.52 -5.52
C ILE A 179 45.68 -15.42 -5.33
N LYS A 180 45.66 -16.62 -5.94
CA LYS A 180 46.80 -17.54 -5.93
C LYS A 180 47.99 -16.93 -6.67
N GLY A 181 49.16 -16.92 -6.04
CA GLY A 181 50.36 -16.34 -6.62
C GLY A 181 50.41 -14.80 -6.59
N SER A 182 49.56 -14.16 -5.79
CA SER A 182 49.60 -12.71 -5.58
C SER A 182 51.02 -12.24 -5.23
N LYS A 183 51.48 -11.20 -5.94
CA LYS A 183 52.75 -10.50 -5.69
C LYS A 183 52.60 -9.36 -4.67
N ALA A 184 51.42 -9.20 -4.08
CA ALA A 184 51.18 -8.16 -3.09
C ALA A 184 52.09 -8.37 -1.87
N GLN A 185 52.88 -7.36 -1.55
CA GLN A 185 53.70 -7.37 -0.34
C GLN A 185 52.83 -7.04 0.87
N HIS A 186 53.04 -7.76 1.96
CA HIS A 186 52.41 -7.43 3.23
C HIS A 186 52.96 -6.07 3.70
N GLN A 187 52.08 -5.08 3.80
CA GLN A 187 52.39 -3.81 4.44
C GLN A 187 52.05 -3.95 5.92
N ASP A 188 52.97 -3.58 6.81
CA ASP A 188 52.68 -3.48 8.23
C ASP A 188 51.61 -2.38 8.42
N ILE A 189 50.67 -2.58 9.34
CA ILE A 189 49.56 -1.65 9.60
C ILE A 189 50.12 -0.26 9.97
N LYS A 190 51.29 -0.23 10.62
CA LYS A 190 52.00 1.01 10.95
C LYS A 190 52.53 1.75 9.72
N ASP A 191 52.92 1.03 8.67
CA ASP A 191 53.39 1.60 7.41
C ASP A 191 52.21 2.14 6.59
N PHE A 192 51.05 1.45 6.60
CA PHE A 192 49.85 1.93 5.92
C PHE A 192 49.34 3.26 6.52
N TYR A 193 49.27 3.38 7.85
CA TYR A 193 48.85 4.64 8.49
C TYR A 193 49.91 5.74 8.46
N SER A 194 51.22 5.42 8.48
CA SER A 194 52.26 6.45 8.35
C SER A 194 52.38 6.99 6.93
N ILE A 195 52.17 6.17 5.90
CA ILE A 195 52.12 6.58 4.49
C ILE A 195 50.85 7.39 4.18
N VAL A 196 49.73 7.10 4.84
CA VAL A 196 48.45 7.82 4.65
C VAL A 196 48.40 9.14 5.45
N ASN A 197 48.99 9.20 6.65
CA ASN A 197 48.88 10.38 7.53
C ASN A 197 50.11 11.32 7.52
N ALA A 198 51.30 10.89 7.10
CA ALA A 198 52.49 11.74 7.11
C ALA A 198 53.15 11.77 5.71
N GLY A 199 52.87 12.81 4.93
CA GLY A 199 53.59 13.11 3.68
C GLY A 199 55.05 13.55 3.89
N ILE A 200 55.85 12.78 4.63
CA ILE A 200 57.24 13.08 4.99
C ILE A 200 58.14 11.87 4.69
N GLU A 201 59.16 12.07 3.85
CA GLU A 201 60.20 11.07 3.55
C GLU A 201 61.28 11.00 4.65
N PRO A 202 61.84 9.81 4.95
CA PRO A 202 63.16 9.71 5.57
C PRO A 202 64.25 9.22 4.60
N ASN A 203 65.30 10.04 4.56
CA ASN A 203 66.64 9.88 4.01
C ASN A 203 67.19 8.43 3.90
N SER A 204 67.42 7.96 2.67
CA SER A 204 68.61 7.19 2.31
C SER A 204 68.92 7.41 0.82
N ARG A 205 70.19 7.66 0.48
CA ARG A 205 70.64 7.98 -0.90
C ARG A 205 70.25 6.83 -1.86
N LEU A 206 69.23 7.06 -2.68
CA LEU A 206 68.80 6.13 -3.72
C LEU A 206 69.64 6.32 -4.99
N THR A 207 70.01 5.22 -5.63
CA THR A 207 70.79 5.21 -6.88
C THR A 207 69.95 5.65 -8.09
N GLN A 208 70.57 6.11 -9.17
CA GLN A 208 69.88 6.65 -10.36
C GLN A 208 68.92 5.65 -11.03
N SER A 209 69.21 4.35 -10.93
CA SER A 209 68.33 3.26 -11.38
C SER A 209 67.08 3.09 -10.49
N GLN A 210 67.20 3.37 -9.18
CA GLN A 210 66.06 3.37 -8.24
C GLN A 210 65.18 4.61 -8.39
N MET A 211 65.74 5.76 -8.80
CA MET A 211 64.96 6.96 -9.13
C MET A 211 64.09 6.77 -10.38
N GLN A 212 64.63 6.14 -11.44
CA GLN A 212 63.86 5.82 -12.65
C GLN A 212 62.76 4.78 -12.39
N ALA A 213 63.04 3.76 -11.57
CA ALA A 213 62.04 2.77 -11.16
C ALA A 213 60.90 3.39 -10.33
N LYS A 214 61.22 4.32 -9.40
CA LYS A 214 60.22 5.06 -8.61
C LYS A 214 59.39 6.02 -9.46
N ALA A 215 59.98 6.69 -10.46
CA ALA A 215 59.23 7.55 -11.38
C ALA A 215 58.25 6.73 -12.24
N ALA A 216 58.69 5.58 -12.77
CA ALA A 216 57.83 4.68 -13.53
C ALA A 216 56.72 4.03 -12.66
N ASP A 217 56.99 3.71 -11.40
CA ASP A 217 55.94 3.24 -10.47
C ASP A 217 54.99 4.34 -10.04
N ARG A 218 55.47 5.58 -9.91
CA ARG A 218 54.62 6.76 -9.68
C ARG A 218 53.72 7.01 -10.88
N ASP A 219 54.24 6.98 -12.09
CA ASP A 219 53.43 7.12 -13.31
C ASP A 219 52.44 5.97 -13.47
N ARG A 220 52.83 4.72 -13.20
CA ARG A 220 51.89 3.58 -13.17
C ARG A 220 50.81 3.74 -12.11
N ALA A 221 51.16 4.17 -10.90
CA ALA A 221 50.19 4.40 -9.81
C ALA A 221 49.25 5.58 -10.14
N GLN A 222 49.76 6.61 -10.79
CA GLN A 222 49.01 7.79 -11.19
C GLN A 222 48.07 7.50 -12.36
N THR A 223 48.54 6.68 -13.32
CA THR A 223 47.72 6.15 -14.42
C THR A 223 46.62 5.25 -13.87
N ARG A 224 46.96 4.33 -12.95
CA ARG A 224 46.00 3.43 -12.32
C ARG A 224 45.00 4.18 -11.42
N LYS A 225 45.42 5.25 -10.75
CA LYS A 225 44.54 6.15 -10.01
C LYS A 225 43.59 6.89 -10.94
N GLN A 226 44.08 7.43 -12.06
CA GLN A 226 43.24 8.10 -13.06
C GLN A 226 42.26 7.11 -13.73
N GLU A 227 42.69 5.88 -13.98
CA GLU A 227 41.88 4.82 -14.54
C GLU A 227 40.81 4.36 -13.53
N LEU A 228 41.16 4.22 -12.25
CA LEU A 228 40.21 3.98 -11.16
C LEU A 228 39.24 5.15 -10.97
N GLU A 229 39.70 6.41 -11.04
CA GLU A 229 38.83 7.59 -10.96
C GLU A 229 37.88 7.66 -12.16
N ARG A 230 38.35 7.37 -13.37
CA ARG A 230 37.49 7.26 -14.57
C ARG A 230 36.48 6.13 -14.43
N THR A 231 36.91 4.97 -13.94
CA THR A 231 36.04 3.80 -13.75
C THR A 231 35.04 4.05 -12.63
N ALA A 232 35.44 4.67 -11.52
CA ALA A 232 34.56 5.07 -10.43
C ALA A 232 33.55 6.13 -10.88
N LYS A 233 33.97 7.07 -11.74
CA LYS A 233 33.07 8.08 -12.32
C LYS A 233 32.09 7.45 -13.32
N ALA A 234 32.54 6.49 -14.12
CA ALA A 234 31.67 5.73 -15.01
C ALA A 234 30.68 4.84 -14.23
N LEU A 235 31.13 4.14 -13.19
CA LEU A 235 30.29 3.38 -12.27
C LEU A 235 29.31 4.27 -11.51
N ALA A 236 29.72 5.47 -11.09
CA ALA A 236 28.82 6.43 -10.46
C ALA A 236 27.74 6.89 -11.43
N GLN A 237 28.09 7.22 -12.67
CA GLN A 237 27.13 7.56 -13.72
C GLN A 237 26.20 6.38 -14.06
N GLU A 238 26.72 5.16 -14.11
CA GLU A 238 25.93 3.97 -14.37
C GLU A 238 25.00 3.64 -13.20
N ASN A 239 25.46 3.77 -11.95
CA ASN A 239 24.62 3.63 -10.75
C ASN A 239 23.53 4.69 -10.70
N GLU A 240 23.82 5.94 -11.06
CA GLU A 240 22.81 7.00 -11.15
C GLU A 240 21.76 6.66 -12.21
N ARG A 241 22.19 6.12 -13.36
CA ARG A 241 21.30 5.65 -14.43
C ARG A 241 20.46 4.43 -14.02
N LEU A 242 21.05 3.51 -13.27
CA LEU A 242 20.36 2.34 -12.71
C LEU A 242 19.37 2.76 -11.62
N GLN A 243 19.71 3.73 -10.77
CA GLN A 243 18.80 4.29 -9.76
C GLN A 243 17.62 5.00 -10.42
N GLN A 244 17.86 5.79 -11.48
CA GLN A 244 16.77 6.37 -12.29
C GLN A 244 15.89 5.27 -12.90
N ARG A 245 16.49 4.20 -13.43
CA ARG A 245 15.74 3.07 -13.99
C ARG A 245 14.94 2.32 -12.94
N ILE A 246 15.47 2.13 -11.74
CA ILE A 246 14.76 1.53 -10.61
C ILE A 246 13.58 2.41 -10.22
N GLN A 247 13.76 3.73 -10.12
CA GLN A 247 12.66 4.66 -9.86
C GLN A 247 11.58 4.63 -10.95
N GLU A 248 11.98 4.57 -12.24
CA GLU A 248 11.03 4.41 -13.35
C GLU A 248 10.26 3.08 -13.27
N LEU A 249 10.94 1.99 -12.94
CA LEU A 249 10.35 0.67 -12.78
C LEU A 249 9.43 0.60 -11.56
N GLU A 250 9.79 1.24 -10.45
CA GLU A 250 8.95 1.37 -9.25
C GLU A 250 7.72 2.24 -9.50
N ALA A 251 7.88 3.37 -10.20
CA ALA A 251 6.77 4.20 -10.65
C ALA A 251 5.84 3.41 -11.58
N SER A 252 6.39 2.68 -12.55
CA SER A 252 5.63 1.80 -13.45
C SER A 252 4.95 0.66 -12.71
N LYS A 253 5.59 0.05 -11.70
CA LYS A 253 5.03 -0.98 -10.84
C LYS A 253 3.90 -0.44 -9.98
N ASN A 254 4.05 0.75 -9.41
CA ASN A 254 3.00 1.43 -8.64
C ASN A 254 1.83 1.83 -9.53
N GLN A 255 2.11 2.26 -10.76
CA GLN A 255 1.09 2.53 -11.78
C GLN A 255 0.38 1.23 -12.20
N TRP A 256 1.09 0.11 -12.32
CA TRP A 256 0.53 -1.23 -12.55
C TRP A 256 -0.30 -1.73 -11.35
N LEU A 257 0.12 -1.49 -10.11
CA LEU A 257 -0.62 -1.82 -8.90
C LEU A 257 -1.88 -0.95 -8.76
N GLN A 258 -1.82 0.33 -9.14
CA GLN A 258 -2.99 1.21 -9.24
C GLN A 258 -3.93 0.73 -10.35
N GLN A 259 -3.41 0.34 -11.52
CA GLN A 259 -4.19 -0.27 -12.59
C GLN A 259 -4.79 -1.62 -12.20
N ALA A 260 -4.08 -2.46 -11.44
CA ALA A 260 -4.60 -3.72 -10.90
C ALA A 260 -5.67 -3.49 -9.82
N THR A 261 -5.55 -2.43 -9.02
CA THR A 261 -6.58 -1.98 -8.06
C THR A 261 -7.81 -1.43 -8.78
N LEU A 262 -7.64 -0.82 -9.96
CA LEU A 262 -8.70 -0.41 -10.89
C LEU A 262 -9.32 -1.59 -11.67
N LEU A 263 -8.75 -2.79 -11.58
CA LEU A 263 -9.25 -4.04 -12.18
C LEU A 263 -9.92 -4.95 -11.14
N ARG A 264 -10.50 -4.40 -10.07
CA ARG A 264 -11.48 -5.17 -9.28
C ARG A 264 -12.71 -5.44 -10.14
N GLU A 265 -13.31 -6.63 -9.99
CA GLU A 265 -14.60 -6.93 -10.63
C GLU A 265 -15.61 -5.84 -10.26
N LEU A 266 -16.46 -5.45 -11.22
CA LEU A 266 -17.49 -4.45 -11.00
C LEU A 266 -18.44 -4.96 -9.90
N ALA A 267 -18.54 -4.21 -8.80
CA ALA A 267 -19.35 -4.60 -7.65
C ALA A 267 -20.81 -4.79 -8.08
N LEU A 268 -21.39 -5.94 -7.74
CA LEU A 268 -22.75 -6.28 -8.17
C LEU A 268 -23.80 -5.37 -7.55
N GLU A 269 -23.51 -4.81 -6.38
CA GLU A 269 -24.34 -3.84 -5.67
C GLU A 269 -24.51 -2.56 -6.50
N ASP A 270 -23.42 -2.03 -7.07
CA ASP A 270 -23.47 -0.84 -7.92
C ASP A 270 -24.25 -1.11 -9.21
N VAL A 271 -24.09 -2.31 -9.77
CA VAL A 271 -24.82 -2.77 -10.96
C VAL A 271 -26.30 -2.92 -10.66
N ALA A 272 -26.67 -3.54 -9.53
CA ALA A 272 -28.05 -3.68 -9.09
C ALA A 272 -28.71 -2.32 -8.87
N TRP A 273 -27.99 -1.38 -8.28
CA TRP A 273 -28.48 -0.01 -8.11
C TRP A 273 -28.75 0.67 -9.46
N GLN A 274 -27.81 0.59 -10.41
CA GLN A 274 -28.00 1.15 -11.75
C GLN A 274 -29.12 0.46 -12.55
N LEU A 275 -29.40 -0.82 -12.28
CA LEU A 275 -30.54 -1.55 -12.84
C LEU A 275 -31.90 -1.09 -12.28
N GLY A 276 -31.92 -0.20 -11.30
CA GLY A 276 -33.14 0.30 -10.67
C GLY A 276 -33.70 -0.66 -9.61
N LEU A 277 -32.85 -1.53 -9.04
CA LEU A 277 -33.21 -2.31 -7.86
C LEU A 277 -32.95 -1.48 -6.60
N ASP A 278 -33.78 -1.70 -5.59
CA ASP A 278 -33.70 -1.04 -4.29
C ASP A 278 -33.24 -2.03 -3.23
N ARG A 279 -32.29 -1.60 -2.40
CA ARG A 279 -31.74 -2.40 -1.31
C ARG A 279 -32.77 -2.55 -0.19
N ASP A 280 -32.95 -3.77 0.31
CA ASP A 280 -33.84 -4.06 1.43
C ASP A 280 -33.20 -3.55 2.73
N GLY A 281 -33.87 -2.61 3.41
CA GLY A 281 -33.38 -2.02 4.66
C GLY A 281 -33.22 -3.02 5.82
N ASN A 282 -33.89 -4.18 5.76
CA ASN A 282 -33.79 -5.22 6.79
C ASN A 282 -32.76 -6.30 6.46
N GLN A 283 -32.32 -6.40 5.20
CA GLN A 283 -31.38 -7.42 4.74
C GLN A 283 -30.39 -6.80 3.75
N ALA A 284 -29.21 -6.46 4.25
CA ALA A 284 -28.16 -5.72 3.54
C ALA A 284 -27.76 -6.31 2.17
N ASN A 285 -27.96 -7.61 1.94
CA ASN A 285 -27.56 -8.28 0.71
C ASN A 285 -28.72 -8.48 -0.27
N ARG A 286 -29.94 -8.07 0.10
CA ARG A 286 -31.16 -8.28 -0.69
C ARG A 286 -31.55 -7.00 -1.44
N TRP A 287 -31.90 -7.16 -2.71
CA TRP A 287 -32.29 -6.11 -3.64
C TRP A 287 -33.62 -6.48 -4.29
N LYS A 288 -34.53 -5.53 -4.43
CA LYS A 288 -35.87 -5.75 -4.98
C LYS A 288 -36.19 -4.73 -6.06
N GLY A 289 -36.89 -5.15 -7.10
CA GLY A 289 -37.32 -4.25 -8.17
C GLY A 289 -37.71 -5.04 -9.41
N HIS A 290 -38.62 -4.51 -10.22
CA HIS A 290 -39.12 -5.16 -11.45
C HIS A 290 -39.67 -6.59 -11.27
N GLY A 291 -40.12 -6.93 -10.05
CA GLY A 291 -40.58 -8.29 -9.70
C GLY A 291 -39.47 -9.26 -9.28
N TYR A 292 -38.21 -8.82 -9.25
CA TYR A 292 -37.07 -9.62 -8.80
C TYR A 292 -36.81 -9.47 -7.28
N ILE A 293 -36.28 -10.54 -6.66
CA ILE A 293 -35.78 -10.52 -5.28
C ILE A 293 -34.36 -11.09 -5.31
N ILE A 294 -33.37 -10.23 -5.53
CA ILE A 294 -31.99 -10.63 -5.77
C ILE A 294 -31.18 -10.54 -4.48
N ASN A 295 -30.60 -11.66 -4.04
CA ASN A 295 -29.52 -11.62 -3.05
C ASN A 295 -28.17 -11.58 -3.75
N ILE A 296 -27.32 -10.66 -3.33
CA ILE A 296 -25.94 -10.51 -3.81
C ILE A 296 -24.97 -11.03 -2.75
N ASP A 297 -24.05 -11.90 -3.16
CA ASP A 297 -23.01 -12.48 -2.31
C ASP A 297 -21.68 -12.42 -3.06
N GLY A 298 -20.95 -11.31 -2.84
CA GLY A 298 -19.72 -10.99 -3.54
C GLY A 298 -19.92 -10.97 -5.07
N PRO A 299 -19.23 -11.82 -5.84
CA PRO A 299 -19.36 -11.83 -7.30
C PRO A 299 -20.57 -12.62 -7.81
N LYS A 300 -21.44 -13.14 -6.94
CA LYS A 300 -22.60 -13.96 -7.35
C LYS A 300 -23.92 -13.31 -6.93
N PHE A 301 -24.98 -13.63 -7.67
CA PHE A 301 -26.33 -13.27 -7.30
C PHE A 301 -27.30 -14.44 -7.46
N TYR A 302 -28.37 -14.43 -6.67
CA TYR A 302 -29.45 -15.42 -6.70
C TYR A 302 -30.80 -14.71 -6.64
N ASP A 303 -31.70 -15.04 -7.56
CA ASP A 303 -33.05 -14.52 -7.58
C ASP A 303 -34.02 -15.46 -6.87
N PHE A 304 -34.70 -14.92 -5.87
CA PHE A 304 -35.68 -15.58 -5.01
C PHE A 304 -37.13 -15.14 -5.32
N ALA A 305 -37.36 -14.41 -6.40
CA ALA A 305 -38.72 -14.08 -6.82
C ALA A 305 -39.53 -15.36 -7.12
N PRO A 306 -40.84 -15.41 -6.82
CA PRO A 306 -41.68 -16.56 -7.13
C PRO A 306 -41.62 -16.91 -8.63
N GLY A 307 -41.18 -18.13 -8.97
CA GLY A 307 -41.00 -18.57 -10.36
C GLY A 307 -39.62 -18.30 -10.96
N SER A 308 -38.73 -17.61 -10.24
CA SER A 308 -37.32 -17.47 -10.57
C SER A 308 -36.47 -18.43 -9.71
N GLN A 309 -35.75 -19.34 -10.35
CA GLN A 309 -34.65 -20.09 -9.74
C GLN A 309 -33.41 -19.97 -10.61
N LYS A 310 -32.98 -18.72 -10.81
CA LYS A 310 -31.80 -18.40 -11.60
C LYS A 310 -30.82 -17.62 -10.73
N GLY A 311 -29.56 -18.00 -10.85
CA GLY A 311 -28.43 -17.27 -10.29
C GLY A 311 -27.35 -17.15 -11.36
N GLY A 312 -26.48 -16.16 -11.21
CA GLY A 312 -25.42 -15.86 -12.16
C GLY A 312 -24.18 -15.31 -11.47
N GLY A 313 -23.09 -15.20 -12.23
CA GLY A 313 -21.80 -14.71 -11.74
C GLY A 313 -21.39 -13.44 -12.47
N GLY A 314 -21.18 -12.36 -11.74
CA GLY A 314 -20.65 -11.11 -12.27
C GLY A 314 -21.70 -10.21 -12.93
N ALA A 315 -21.25 -8.99 -13.24
CA ALA A 315 -22.10 -7.87 -13.62
C ALA A 315 -22.88 -8.11 -14.92
N ILE A 316 -22.26 -8.80 -15.89
CA ILE A 316 -22.88 -9.09 -17.18
C ILE A 316 -24.10 -10.00 -17.00
N ASP A 317 -23.95 -11.08 -16.24
CA ASP A 317 -25.03 -12.04 -15.98
C ASP A 317 -26.18 -11.36 -15.21
N LEU A 318 -25.87 -10.47 -14.27
CA LEU A 318 -26.87 -9.71 -13.52
C LEU A 318 -27.69 -8.79 -14.44
N VAL A 319 -27.03 -8.06 -15.35
CA VAL A 319 -27.70 -7.19 -16.32
C VAL A 319 -28.54 -8.02 -17.29
N MET A 320 -28.01 -9.13 -17.81
CA MET A 320 -28.76 -10.03 -18.68
C MET A 320 -30.03 -10.55 -18.00
N HIS A 321 -29.94 -10.94 -16.73
CA HIS A 321 -31.05 -11.45 -15.94
C HIS A 321 -32.13 -10.39 -15.70
N VAL A 322 -31.76 -9.22 -15.15
CA VAL A 322 -32.73 -8.18 -14.76
C VAL A 322 -33.32 -7.45 -15.97
N ASN A 323 -32.52 -7.17 -17.00
CA ASN A 323 -33.02 -6.54 -18.21
C ASN A 323 -33.66 -7.53 -19.19
N ASN A 324 -33.57 -8.84 -18.93
CA ASN A 324 -34.00 -9.91 -19.84
C ASN A 324 -33.44 -9.68 -21.25
N CYS A 325 -32.12 -9.54 -21.35
CA CYS A 325 -31.42 -9.16 -22.58
C CYS A 325 -30.27 -10.11 -22.89
N ASP A 326 -29.83 -10.10 -24.15
CA ASP A 326 -28.67 -10.87 -24.58
C ASP A 326 -27.35 -10.22 -24.13
N PHE A 327 -26.26 -10.97 -24.30
CA PHE A 327 -24.92 -10.54 -23.92
C PHE A 327 -24.52 -9.19 -24.54
N LYS A 328 -24.83 -8.95 -25.82
CA LYS A 328 -24.44 -7.72 -26.51
C LYS A 328 -25.14 -6.51 -25.89
N LYS A 329 -26.45 -6.63 -25.66
CA LYS A 329 -27.25 -5.59 -25.00
C LYS A 329 -26.80 -5.35 -23.56
N ALA A 330 -26.39 -6.38 -22.83
CA ALA A 330 -25.86 -6.23 -21.48
C ALA A 330 -24.52 -5.47 -21.47
N ILE A 331 -23.63 -5.75 -22.42
CA ILE A 331 -22.37 -5.00 -22.58
C ILE A 331 -22.62 -3.54 -22.95
N ALA A 332 -23.50 -3.27 -23.92
CA ALA A 332 -23.86 -1.90 -24.29
C ALA A 332 -24.44 -1.12 -23.10
N TRP A 333 -25.31 -1.77 -22.31
CA TRP A 333 -25.86 -1.18 -21.09
C TRP A 333 -24.79 -0.88 -20.04
N LEU A 334 -23.86 -1.82 -19.79
CA LEU A 334 -22.73 -1.59 -18.88
C LEU A 334 -21.82 -0.46 -19.37
N SER A 335 -21.62 -0.35 -20.68
CA SER A 335 -20.83 0.73 -21.29
C SER A 335 -21.48 2.09 -21.08
N ASP A 336 -22.80 2.17 -21.28
CA ASP A 336 -23.55 3.42 -21.08
C ASP A 336 -23.58 3.84 -19.61
N ARG A 337 -23.62 2.88 -18.65
CA ARG A 337 -23.70 3.18 -17.21
C ARG A 337 -22.35 3.40 -16.53
N PHE A 338 -21.32 2.69 -16.96
CA PHE A 338 -20.03 2.64 -16.25
C PHE A 338 -18.82 2.97 -17.15
N GLY A 339 -19.05 3.30 -18.42
CA GLY A 339 -18.01 3.56 -19.42
C GLY A 339 -17.23 2.31 -19.82
N GLU A 340 -16.29 2.47 -20.77
CA GLU A 340 -15.45 1.38 -21.26
C GLU A 340 -14.65 0.70 -20.12
N SER A 341 -14.23 1.48 -19.11
CA SER A 341 -13.52 0.95 -17.95
C SER A 341 -14.39 0.03 -17.08
N GLY A 342 -15.68 0.35 -16.92
CA GLY A 342 -16.63 -0.47 -16.17
C GLY A 342 -16.97 -1.77 -16.91
N VAL A 343 -17.07 -1.70 -18.23
CA VAL A 343 -17.22 -2.89 -19.08
C VAL A 343 -16.00 -3.81 -18.96
N MET A 344 -14.78 -3.26 -19.02
CA MET A 344 -13.55 -4.04 -18.86
C MET A 344 -13.42 -4.68 -17.48
N ARG A 345 -13.93 -4.03 -16.43
CA ARG A 345 -14.04 -4.62 -15.07
C ARG A 345 -15.10 -5.73 -15.00
N ALA A 346 -16.24 -5.56 -15.66
CA ALA A 346 -17.30 -6.57 -15.74
C ALA A 346 -16.90 -7.81 -16.55
N ALA A 347 -16.00 -7.64 -17.53
CA ALA A 347 -15.49 -8.70 -18.41
C ALA A 347 -14.33 -9.51 -17.80
N ILE A 348 -13.93 -9.29 -16.54
CA ILE A 348 -12.83 -10.05 -15.92
C ILE A 348 -13.16 -11.55 -15.82
N ALA A 349 -14.45 -11.91 -15.72
CA ALA A 349 -14.92 -13.29 -15.71
C ALA A 349 -15.10 -13.93 -17.13
N ARG A 350 -15.09 -13.15 -18.23
CA ARG A 350 -15.30 -13.64 -19.61
C ARG A 350 -14.46 -12.88 -20.64
N THR A 351 -13.73 -13.61 -21.48
CA THR A 351 -12.70 -13.18 -22.45
C THR A 351 -12.84 -11.74 -22.99
N LYS A 352 -11.85 -10.89 -22.65
CA LYS A 352 -11.80 -9.44 -22.89
C LYS A 352 -11.93 -8.99 -24.36
N GLU A 353 -11.60 -9.84 -25.32
CA GLU A 353 -11.46 -9.45 -26.74
C GLU A 353 -12.80 -9.30 -27.49
N GLU A 354 -13.80 -10.12 -27.19
CA GLU A 354 -15.13 -10.01 -27.82
C GLU A 354 -15.87 -8.75 -27.37
N VAL A 355 -15.63 -8.34 -26.13
CA VAL A 355 -16.28 -7.20 -25.49
C VAL A 355 -15.85 -5.86 -26.11
N ILE A 356 -14.56 -5.69 -26.40
CA ILE A 356 -14.01 -4.46 -27.02
C ILE A 356 -14.65 -4.20 -28.39
N LYS A 357 -14.86 -5.25 -29.20
CA LYS A 357 -15.47 -5.12 -30.53
C LYS A 357 -16.94 -4.74 -30.49
N ILE A 358 -17.68 -5.19 -29.47
CA ILE A 358 -19.11 -4.91 -29.31
C ILE A 358 -19.35 -3.47 -28.86
N VAL A 359 -18.54 -2.96 -27.92
CA VAL A 359 -18.65 -1.59 -27.40
C VAL A 359 -18.49 -0.55 -28.52
N GLN A 360 -17.58 -0.79 -29.48
CA GLN A 360 -17.31 0.16 -30.56
C GLN A 360 -18.41 0.23 -31.65
N GLN A 361 -19.37 -0.70 -31.68
CA GLN A 361 -20.27 -0.89 -32.82
C GLN A 361 -21.76 -0.65 -32.55
N GLN A 362 -22.20 -0.44 -31.30
CA GLN A 362 -23.63 -0.37 -30.98
C GLN A 362 -24.12 1.03 -30.58
N SER A 363 -25.34 1.34 -31.05
CA SER A 363 -26.11 2.52 -30.63
C SER A 363 -26.85 2.25 -29.32
N ILE A 364 -26.81 3.25 -28.42
CA ILE A 364 -27.45 3.25 -27.11
C ILE A 364 -28.98 3.28 -27.30
N GLN A 365 -29.71 2.47 -26.54
CA GLN A 365 -31.17 2.49 -26.53
C GLN A 365 -31.65 3.63 -25.63
N GLU A 366 -32.36 4.62 -26.19
CA GLU A 366 -32.92 5.75 -25.44
C GLU A 366 -33.98 5.29 -24.43
N PHE A 367 -34.08 6.00 -23.30
CA PHE A 367 -35.07 5.71 -22.27
C PHE A 367 -36.48 5.93 -22.82
N THR A 368 -37.37 4.96 -22.60
CA THR A 368 -38.80 5.10 -22.91
C THR A 368 -39.57 5.27 -21.60
N PRO A 369 -40.21 6.42 -21.35
CA PRO A 369 -41.00 6.63 -20.14
C PRO A 369 -42.22 5.69 -20.09
N PRO A 370 -42.71 5.32 -18.89
CA PRO A 370 -44.00 4.62 -18.76
C PRO A 370 -45.11 5.38 -19.50
N ALA A 371 -45.97 4.65 -20.23
CA ALA A 371 -47.06 5.26 -20.98
C ALA A 371 -48.04 5.97 -20.05
N GLU A 372 -48.37 7.21 -20.39
CA GLU A 372 -49.38 8.00 -19.69
C GLU A 372 -50.79 7.46 -19.97
N ASP A 373 -51.58 7.30 -18.92
CA ASP A 373 -53.00 6.96 -18.98
C ASP A 373 -53.80 7.99 -18.15
N GLU A 374 -54.28 9.03 -18.83
CA GLU A 374 -55.08 10.10 -18.22
C GLU A 374 -56.37 9.57 -17.55
N SER A 375 -56.91 8.43 -17.99
CA SER A 375 -58.13 7.86 -17.39
C SER A 375 -57.91 7.43 -15.94
N GLN A 376 -56.67 7.14 -15.55
CA GLN A 376 -56.29 6.79 -14.18
C GLN A 376 -55.90 8.00 -13.32
N TRP A 377 -55.77 9.20 -13.91
CA TRP A 377 -55.28 10.39 -13.22
C TRP A 377 -56.10 10.75 -11.98
N LEU A 378 -57.42 10.63 -12.03
CA LEU A 378 -58.29 10.93 -10.89
C LEU A 378 -57.93 10.10 -9.63
N THR A 379 -57.55 8.83 -9.83
CA THR A 379 -57.13 7.92 -8.75
C THR A 379 -55.80 8.38 -8.16
N VAL A 380 -54.82 8.66 -9.03
CA VAL A 380 -53.48 9.12 -8.62
C VAL A 380 -53.54 10.48 -7.92
N ARG A 381 -54.30 11.43 -8.48
CA ARG A 381 -54.54 12.75 -7.87
C ARG A 381 -55.13 12.62 -6.48
N SER A 382 -56.17 11.81 -6.31
CA SER A 382 -56.81 11.55 -5.01
C SER A 382 -55.81 10.99 -4.00
N TYR A 383 -54.93 10.08 -4.42
CA TYR A 383 -53.86 9.57 -3.57
C TYR A 383 -52.88 10.66 -3.14
N LEU A 384 -52.38 11.45 -4.09
CA LEU A 384 -51.40 12.52 -3.83
C LEU A 384 -51.97 13.60 -2.92
N THR A 385 -53.24 13.99 -3.09
CA THR A 385 -53.83 15.08 -2.31
C THR A 385 -54.41 14.59 -0.99
N ARG A 386 -55.17 13.49 -0.98
CA ARG A 386 -55.85 12.99 0.23
C ARG A 386 -54.96 12.14 1.12
N LYS A 387 -54.21 11.18 0.55
CA LYS A 387 -53.37 10.25 1.33
C LYS A 387 -51.99 10.84 1.63
N ARG A 388 -51.43 11.64 0.71
CA ARG A 388 -50.11 12.27 0.88
C ARG A 388 -50.16 13.74 1.32
N GLY A 389 -51.35 14.35 1.40
CA GLY A 389 -51.51 15.71 1.91
C GLY A 389 -50.95 16.81 1.00
N LEU A 390 -50.62 16.50 -0.25
CA LEU A 390 -50.04 17.48 -1.17
C LEU A 390 -51.11 18.51 -1.61
N PRO A 391 -50.77 19.81 -1.72
CA PRO A 391 -51.70 20.82 -2.19
C PRO A 391 -52.25 20.54 -3.60
N GLU A 392 -53.56 20.69 -3.79
CA GLU A 392 -54.24 20.41 -5.08
C GLU A 392 -53.66 21.24 -6.24
N ASN A 393 -53.34 22.51 -5.99
CA ASN A 393 -52.73 23.40 -6.97
C ASN A 393 -51.33 22.93 -7.40
N LEU A 394 -50.53 22.44 -6.45
CA LEU A 394 -49.21 21.87 -6.74
C LEU A 394 -49.34 20.60 -7.58
N VAL A 395 -50.24 19.69 -7.19
CA VAL A 395 -50.47 18.43 -7.93
C VAL A 395 -51.01 18.71 -9.34
N THR A 396 -51.88 19.70 -9.50
CA THR A 396 -52.39 20.12 -10.82
C THR A 396 -51.29 20.68 -11.70
N ALA A 397 -50.45 21.58 -11.19
CA ALA A 397 -49.32 22.13 -11.95
C ALA A 397 -48.30 21.06 -12.38
N LEU A 398 -48.05 20.06 -11.53
CA LEU A 398 -47.17 18.94 -11.86
C LEU A 398 -47.74 18.05 -12.99
N PHE A 399 -49.06 17.89 -13.04
CA PHE A 399 -49.73 17.16 -14.11
C PHE A 399 -49.72 17.92 -15.43
N GLU A 400 -50.07 19.20 -15.40
CA GLU A 400 -50.06 20.05 -16.60
C GLU A 400 -48.66 20.17 -17.23
N SER A 401 -47.62 20.15 -16.40
CA SER A 401 -46.21 20.11 -16.85
C SER A 401 -45.70 18.70 -17.19
N ARG A 402 -46.55 17.67 -17.11
CA ARG A 402 -46.22 16.24 -17.28
C ARG A 402 -45.07 15.74 -16.41
N LEU A 403 -44.82 16.42 -15.29
CA LEU A 403 -43.83 16.01 -14.29
C LEU A 403 -44.34 14.88 -13.41
N VAL A 404 -45.66 14.83 -13.18
CA VAL A 404 -46.32 13.73 -12.48
C VAL A 404 -47.58 13.32 -13.24
N TYR A 405 -47.70 12.05 -13.59
CA TYR A 405 -48.84 11.52 -14.34
C TYR A 405 -49.20 10.10 -13.87
N ALA A 406 -50.26 9.53 -14.43
CA ALA A 406 -50.70 8.16 -14.12
C ALA A 406 -50.34 7.18 -15.23
N ASP A 407 -49.97 5.95 -14.89
CA ASP A 407 -49.86 4.83 -15.85
C ASP A 407 -51.11 3.93 -15.83
N GLU A 408 -51.17 2.96 -16.76
CA GLU A 408 -52.27 1.98 -16.87
C GLU A 408 -52.52 1.19 -15.57
N ARG A 409 -51.52 1.10 -14.69
CA ARG A 409 -51.56 0.35 -13.42
C ARG A 409 -51.94 1.25 -12.24
N LYS A 410 -52.34 2.50 -12.51
CA LYS A 410 -52.71 3.51 -11.51
C LYS A 410 -51.53 3.91 -10.63
N ASN A 411 -50.30 3.77 -11.11
CA ASN A 411 -49.14 4.29 -10.40
C ASN A 411 -49.00 5.80 -10.63
N ALA A 412 -48.51 6.52 -9.63
CA ALA A 412 -47.97 7.85 -9.81
C ALA A 412 -46.58 7.73 -10.44
N VAL A 413 -46.43 8.24 -11.66
CA VAL A 413 -45.15 8.30 -12.37
C VAL A 413 -44.57 9.70 -12.23
N PHE A 414 -43.36 9.79 -11.68
CA PHE A 414 -42.62 11.02 -11.47
C PHE A 414 -41.51 11.09 -12.52
N GLY A 415 -41.65 11.98 -13.50
CA GLY A 415 -40.71 12.15 -14.60
C GLY A 415 -39.35 12.66 -14.10
N MET A 416 -38.29 11.89 -14.36
CA MET A 416 -36.92 12.28 -14.04
C MET A 416 -36.23 12.82 -15.27
N ARG A 417 -35.53 13.93 -15.08
CA ARG A 417 -34.88 14.64 -16.18
C ARG A 417 -33.48 15.09 -15.82
N SER A 418 -32.64 15.22 -16.84
CA SER A 418 -31.32 15.83 -16.70
C SER A 418 -31.45 17.31 -16.28
N LEU A 419 -30.32 17.92 -15.92
CA LEU A 419 -30.29 19.35 -15.61
C LEU A 419 -30.62 20.24 -16.83
N SER A 420 -30.46 19.72 -18.05
CA SER A 420 -30.90 20.38 -19.30
C SER A 420 -32.37 20.14 -19.64
N GLY A 421 -33.06 19.26 -18.91
CA GLY A 421 -34.50 19.00 -19.06
C GLY A 421 -34.84 17.77 -19.93
N GLU A 422 -33.86 17.01 -20.40
CA GLU A 422 -34.08 15.78 -21.15
C GLU A 422 -34.65 14.68 -20.24
N VAL A 423 -35.71 13.99 -20.67
CA VAL A 423 -36.34 12.90 -19.90
C VAL A 423 -35.50 11.63 -20.06
N MET A 424 -34.86 11.19 -18.97
CA MET A 424 -33.97 10.01 -18.99
C MET A 424 -34.30 9.00 -17.88
N GLY A 425 -35.41 9.21 -17.19
CA GLY A 425 -35.86 8.30 -16.15
C GLY A 425 -37.28 8.58 -15.67
N ALA A 426 -37.78 7.68 -14.83
CA ALA A 426 -38.99 7.92 -14.06
C ALA A 426 -38.95 7.13 -12.74
N PHE A 427 -39.47 7.72 -11.68
CA PHE A 427 -39.76 7.02 -10.44
C PHE A 427 -41.26 6.68 -10.40
N VAL A 428 -41.62 5.48 -9.94
CA VAL A 428 -42.98 4.95 -9.99
C VAL A 428 -43.43 4.61 -8.58
N ARG A 429 -44.63 5.04 -8.20
CA ARG A 429 -45.26 4.74 -6.89
C ARG A 429 -46.66 4.17 -7.07
N GLY A 430 -46.91 2.99 -6.51
CA GLY A 430 -48.26 2.42 -6.46
C GLY A 430 -49.20 3.22 -5.57
N THR A 431 -50.41 3.51 -6.08
CA THR A 431 -51.38 4.36 -5.37
C THR A 431 -52.60 3.60 -4.83
N VAL A 432 -52.83 2.37 -5.28
CA VAL A 432 -54.03 1.57 -4.94
C VAL A 432 -53.70 0.42 -4.00
N GLY A 433 -54.53 0.22 -2.97
CA GLY A 433 -54.35 -0.79 -1.91
C GLY A 433 -53.99 -0.15 -0.56
N GLU A 434 -54.58 -0.64 0.54
CA GLU A 434 -54.40 -0.07 1.89
C GLU A 434 -52.91 -0.06 2.29
N ASP A 435 -52.22 -1.18 2.09
CA ASP A 435 -50.80 -1.38 2.42
C ASP A 435 -49.87 -1.40 1.20
N ASN A 436 -50.21 -0.67 0.14
CA ASN A 436 -49.38 -0.66 -1.06
C ASN A 436 -48.02 0.00 -0.82
N THR A 437 -46.99 -0.85 -0.81
CA THR A 437 -45.58 -0.48 -0.66
C THR A 437 -44.82 -0.43 -1.99
N PHE A 438 -45.47 -0.71 -3.11
CA PHE A 438 -44.84 -0.71 -4.43
C PHE A 438 -44.27 0.67 -4.76
N MET A 439 -42.96 0.70 -4.94
CA MET A 439 -42.21 1.83 -5.46
C MET A 439 -40.94 1.34 -6.15
N GLY A 440 -40.37 2.16 -7.01
CA GLY A 440 -39.10 1.90 -7.65
C GLY A 440 -38.90 2.75 -8.90
N TYR A 441 -37.85 2.48 -9.65
CA TYR A 441 -37.55 3.19 -10.89
C TYR A 441 -38.11 2.47 -12.11
N ALA A 442 -38.57 3.22 -13.11
CA ALA A 442 -38.94 2.67 -14.40
C ALA A 442 -37.70 2.04 -15.06
N LYS A 443 -37.89 0.93 -15.76
CA LYS A 443 -36.81 0.21 -16.46
C LYS A 443 -36.11 1.15 -17.44
N GLY A 444 -34.77 1.17 -17.40
CA GLY A 444 -33.96 2.02 -18.27
C GLY A 444 -33.64 3.41 -17.71
N THR A 445 -34.17 3.77 -16.54
CA THR A 445 -33.84 5.04 -15.86
C THR A 445 -32.33 5.22 -15.69
N LYS A 446 -31.82 6.42 -16.00
CA LYS A 446 -30.44 6.84 -15.73
C LYS A 446 -30.38 7.59 -14.39
N ARG A 447 -30.27 6.86 -13.26
CA ARG A 447 -30.33 7.42 -11.90
C ARG A 447 -29.21 8.44 -11.59
N ALA A 448 -28.07 8.34 -12.27
CA ALA A 448 -26.95 9.27 -12.07
C ALA A 448 -27.01 10.52 -12.95
N ASP A 449 -27.86 10.53 -13.98
CA ASP A 449 -27.93 11.61 -14.99
C ASP A 449 -29.32 12.27 -15.05
N SER A 450 -30.26 11.82 -14.22
CA SER A 450 -31.62 12.35 -14.19
C SER A 450 -32.21 12.34 -12.78
N TRP A 451 -33.03 13.35 -12.49
CA TRP A 451 -33.63 13.57 -11.18
C TRP A 451 -35.07 14.03 -11.33
N PHE A 452 -35.90 13.66 -10.36
CA PHE A 452 -37.15 14.38 -10.16
C PHE A 452 -36.84 15.66 -9.38
N TYR A 453 -37.09 16.81 -9.99
CA TYR A 453 -36.94 18.10 -9.32
C TYR A 453 -38.05 19.07 -9.69
N LEU A 454 -38.20 20.13 -8.91
CA LEU A 454 -39.03 21.28 -9.22
C LEU A 454 -38.32 22.55 -8.76
N LYS A 455 -38.64 23.67 -9.41
CA LYS A 455 -38.12 25.00 -9.08
C LYS A 455 -39.28 25.84 -8.59
N LEU A 456 -39.17 26.41 -7.40
CA LEU A 456 -40.16 27.33 -6.84
C LEU A 456 -39.50 28.66 -6.50
N PHE A 457 -40.35 29.69 -6.38
CA PHE A 457 -40.00 31.08 -6.09
C PHE A 457 -39.17 31.74 -7.21
N GLY A 458 -39.17 33.07 -7.30
CA GLY A 458 -38.49 33.79 -8.39
C GLY A 458 -39.06 33.54 -9.79
N GLU A 459 -38.46 34.19 -10.79
CA GLU A 459 -38.84 34.10 -12.20
C GLU A 459 -38.28 32.83 -12.87
N ALA A 460 -38.81 32.47 -14.05
CA ALA A 460 -38.45 31.23 -14.74
C ALA A 460 -36.93 31.08 -14.98
N ASP A 461 -36.28 32.19 -15.34
CA ASP A 461 -34.89 32.27 -15.77
C ASP A 461 -33.90 32.65 -14.66
N ASP A 462 -34.39 32.85 -13.43
CA ASP A 462 -33.52 33.15 -12.29
C ASP A 462 -32.54 31.99 -12.02
N ASP A 463 -31.30 32.36 -11.71
CA ASP A 463 -30.29 31.41 -11.26
C ASP A 463 -30.74 30.71 -9.97
N ILE A 464 -30.42 29.42 -9.85
CA ILE A 464 -30.73 28.66 -8.64
C ILE A 464 -29.81 29.12 -7.50
N GLU A 465 -30.39 29.76 -6.49
CA GLU A 465 -29.64 30.23 -5.31
C GLU A 465 -29.58 29.17 -4.20
N ARG A 466 -30.63 28.35 -4.11
CA ARG A 466 -30.79 27.33 -3.06
C ARG A 466 -31.23 25.99 -3.65
N VAL A 467 -30.67 24.90 -3.14
CA VAL A 467 -31.12 23.54 -3.45
C VAL A 467 -31.51 22.81 -2.17
N ILE A 468 -32.64 22.11 -2.19
CA ILE A 468 -33.06 21.19 -1.12
C ILE A 468 -33.06 19.77 -1.68
N LEU A 469 -32.26 18.91 -1.08
CA LEU A 469 -32.11 17.50 -1.44
C LEU A 469 -33.00 16.65 -0.54
N CYS A 470 -33.86 15.82 -1.14
CA CYS A 470 -34.80 14.95 -0.44
C CYS A 470 -34.66 13.51 -0.93
N LYS A 471 -35.01 12.52 -0.09
CA LYS A 471 -34.79 11.10 -0.40
C LYS A 471 -35.67 10.58 -1.55
N SER A 472 -36.88 11.11 -1.69
CA SER A 472 -37.87 10.63 -2.67
C SER A 472 -38.66 11.77 -3.31
N PRO A 473 -39.34 11.55 -4.45
CA PRO A 473 -40.23 12.54 -5.05
C PRO A 473 -41.34 13.00 -4.10
N ILE A 474 -41.90 12.11 -3.28
CA ILE A 474 -42.96 12.49 -2.33
C ILE A 474 -42.40 13.37 -1.22
N ASP A 475 -41.22 13.07 -0.68
CA ASP A 475 -40.57 13.94 0.31
C ASP A 475 -40.20 15.29 -0.30
N THR A 476 -39.69 15.28 -1.53
CA THR A 476 -39.36 16.50 -2.29
C THR A 476 -40.59 17.42 -2.39
N LEU A 477 -41.74 16.86 -2.76
CA LEU A 477 -42.99 17.61 -2.82
C LEU A 477 -43.53 18.00 -1.44
N SER A 478 -43.29 17.18 -0.42
CA SER A 478 -43.75 17.46 0.95
C SER A 478 -42.98 18.63 1.58
N VAL A 479 -41.66 18.68 1.39
CA VAL A 479 -40.83 19.82 1.82
C VAL A 479 -41.21 21.09 1.08
N ALA A 480 -41.40 20.99 -0.25
CA ALA A 480 -41.88 22.12 -1.05
C ALA A 480 -43.26 22.64 -0.55
N ALA A 481 -44.18 21.74 -0.24
CA ALA A 481 -45.50 22.11 0.30
C ALA A 481 -45.43 22.76 1.69
N LEU A 482 -44.53 22.30 2.56
CA LEU A 482 -44.29 22.91 3.87
C LEU A 482 -43.72 24.34 3.72
N GLU A 483 -42.70 24.53 2.88
CA GLU A 483 -42.12 25.86 2.67
C GLU A 483 -43.08 26.85 1.99
N LEU A 484 -43.97 26.36 1.10
CA LEU A 484 -45.04 27.20 0.53
C LEU A 484 -45.99 27.75 1.61
N LYS A 485 -46.14 27.06 2.74
CA LYS A 485 -46.95 27.51 3.88
C LYS A 485 -46.18 28.42 4.83
N THR A 486 -44.93 28.08 5.16
CA THR A 486 -44.12 28.81 6.15
C THR A 486 -43.20 29.81 5.46
N HIS A 487 -43.74 30.95 5.05
CA HIS A 487 -42.92 32.10 4.67
C HIS A 487 -42.58 32.93 5.91
N SER A 488 -41.55 32.52 6.64
CA SER A 488 -40.99 33.27 7.76
C SER A 488 -40.10 34.41 7.25
N GLY A 489 -40.71 35.55 6.92
CA GLY A 489 -40.11 36.89 7.02
C GLY A 489 -39.04 37.32 6.00
N GLU A 490 -38.37 36.43 5.28
CA GLU A 490 -37.51 36.77 4.14
C GLU A 490 -38.16 36.35 2.81
N PRO A 491 -38.04 37.15 1.72
CA PRO A 491 -38.54 36.76 0.42
C PRO A 491 -37.83 35.49 -0.04
N PRO A 492 -38.58 34.46 -0.47
CA PRO A 492 -37.99 33.18 -0.82
C PRO A 492 -37.15 33.32 -2.09
N VAL A 493 -35.89 32.89 -2.02
CA VAL A 493 -34.98 32.86 -3.18
C VAL A 493 -35.32 31.69 -4.10
N ARG A 494 -34.95 31.81 -5.38
CA ARG A 494 -35.12 30.74 -6.38
C ARG A 494 -34.55 29.42 -5.86
N THR A 495 -35.45 28.49 -5.54
CA THR A 495 -35.10 27.23 -4.86
C THR A 495 -35.44 26.03 -5.74
N MET A 496 -34.49 25.12 -5.90
CA MET A 496 -34.70 23.83 -6.53
C MET A 496 -34.85 22.73 -5.46
N TYR A 497 -35.93 21.97 -5.52
CA TYR A 497 -36.14 20.78 -4.69
C TYR A 497 -35.87 19.56 -5.56
N MET A 498 -34.99 18.67 -5.11
CA MET A 498 -34.48 17.56 -5.91
C MET A 498 -34.53 16.25 -5.13
N ALA A 499 -35.12 15.23 -5.73
CA ALA A 499 -35.09 13.87 -5.23
C ALA A 499 -33.73 13.24 -5.53
N VAL A 500 -33.01 12.86 -4.48
CA VAL A 500 -31.73 12.16 -4.49
C VAL A 500 -31.81 11.04 -3.47
N ASP A 501 -31.88 9.82 -3.98
CA ASP A 501 -32.05 8.60 -3.20
C ASP A 501 -30.72 8.02 -2.67
N SER A 502 -29.60 8.42 -3.26
CA SER A 502 -28.25 7.95 -2.93
C SER A 502 -27.23 9.07 -3.17
N PRO A 503 -26.18 9.19 -2.34
CA PRO A 503 -25.06 10.09 -2.64
C PRO A 503 -24.43 9.84 -4.03
N GLN A 504 -24.56 8.63 -4.57
CA GLN A 504 -24.06 8.27 -5.90
C GLN A 504 -24.80 9.00 -7.04
N SER A 505 -26.05 9.43 -6.84
CA SER A 505 -26.81 10.17 -7.87
C SER A 505 -26.58 11.68 -7.81
N LEU A 506 -25.75 12.21 -6.90
CA LEU A 506 -25.58 13.66 -6.79
C LEU A 506 -24.94 14.29 -8.05
N PRO A 507 -25.55 15.33 -8.65
CA PRO A 507 -24.91 16.11 -9.71
C PRO A 507 -23.86 17.06 -9.13
N LEU A 508 -22.73 16.52 -8.67
CA LEU A 508 -21.74 17.24 -7.88
C LEU A 508 -21.17 18.49 -8.57
N GLU A 509 -20.98 18.46 -9.89
CA GLU A 509 -20.49 19.63 -10.64
C GLU A 509 -21.45 20.82 -10.58
N PHE A 510 -22.75 20.56 -10.61
CA PHE A 510 -23.78 21.57 -10.45
C PHE A 510 -23.89 22.01 -8.99
N LEU A 511 -24.02 21.05 -8.06
CA LEU A 511 -24.26 21.34 -6.65
C LEU A 511 -23.10 22.10 -5.98
N ARG A 512 -21.84 21.86 -6.39
CA ARG A 512 -20.69 22.62 -5.86
C ARG A 512 -20.77 24.13 -6.14
N LYS A 513 -21.51 24.56 -7.17
CA LYS A 513 -21.70 25.97 -7.51
C LYS A 513 -22.80 26.63 -6.67
N ILE A 514 -23.64 25.84 -6.01
CA ILE A 514 -24.76 26.33 -5.20
C ILE A 514 -24.28 26.68 -3.80
N LYS A 515 -24.58 27.91 -3.37
CA LYS A 515 -24.15 28.44 -2.06
C LYS A 515 -24.95 27.89 -0.89
N ARG A 516 -26.24 27.63 -1.08
CA ARG A 516 -27.16 27.19 -0.02
C ARG A 516 -27.74 25.82 -0.38
N ILE A 517 -27.29 24.78 0.32
CA ILE A 517 -27.80 23.42 0.12
C ILE A 517 -28.41 22.91 1.43
N GLY A 518 -29.67 22.52 1.40
CA GLY A 518 -30.34 21.80 2.49
C GLY A 518 -30.39 20.31 2.18
N VAL A 519 -30.06 19.46 3.14
CA VAL A 519 -30.19 18.00 3.05
C VAL A 519 -31.33 17.59 3.96
N ALA A 520 -32.48 17.32 3.37
CA ALA A 520 -33.76 17.04 4.00
C ALA A 520 -34.10 15.55 3.79
N PHE A 521 -33.30 14.67 4.40
CA PHE A 521 -33.50 13.21 4.35
C PHE A 521 -34.32 12.73 5.55
N ASP A 522 -34.74 11.47 5.51
CA ASP A 522 -35.54 10.83 6.55
C ASP A 522 -34.82 10.84 7.90
N ASN A 523 -35.60 10.94 8.97
CA ASN A 523 -35.13 10.81 10.34
C ASN A 523 -35.05 9.32 10.74
N ASP A 524 -34.18 8.59 10.04
CA ASP A 524 -33.82 7.20 10.35
C ASP A 524 -32.33 6.95 10.12
N ALA A 525 -31.82 5.78 10.54
CA ALA A 525 -30.39 5.48 10.48
C ALA A 525 -29.81 5.55 9.05
N LEU A 526 -30.59 5.17 8.04
CA LEU A 526 -30.17 5.20 6.64
C LEU A 526 -30.19 6.63 6.10
N GLY A 527 -31.19 7.43 6.46
CA GLY A 527 -31.27 8.86 6.15
C GLY A 527 -30.10 9.63 6.75
N ASP A 528 -29.75 9.33 8.00
CA ASP A 528 -28.60 9.89 8.72
C ASP A 528 -27.27 9.57 8.03
N GLU A 529 -27.06 8.30 7.67
CA GLU A 529 -25.86 7.84 6.96
C GLU A 529 -25.73 8.55 5.61
N ALA A 530 -26.82 8.56 4.82
CA ALA A 530 -26.84 9.20 3.52
C ALA A 530 -26.63 10.73 3.63
N ALA A 531 -27.22 11.39 4.63
CA ALA A 531 -27.05 12.82 4.84
C ALA A 531 -25.61 13.20 5.22
N ARG A 532 -24.93 12.37 6.03
CA ARG A 532 -23.51 12.54 6.34
C ARG A 532 -22.64 12.36 5.10
N ALA A 533 -22.90 11.33 4.29
CA ALA A 533 -22.18 11.11 3.04
C ALA A 533 -22.36 12.28 2.05
N VAL A 534 -23.57 12.83 1.94
CA VAL A 534 -23.82 14.06 1.14
C VAL A 534 -23.00 15.23 1.68
N LYS A 535 -22.94 15.42 3.01
CA LYS A 535 -22.20 16.51 3.65
C LYS A 535 -20.68 16.37 3.47
N GLU A 536 -20.16 15.16 3.43
CA GLU A 536 -18.75 14.91 3.10
C GLU A 536 -18.42 15.32 1.66
N LEU A 537 -19.33 15.03 0.71
CA LEU A 537 -19.17 15.40 -0.70
C LEU A 537 -19.43 16.89 -0.97
N LEU A 538 -20.30 17.52 -0.18
CA LEU A 538 -20.73 18.92 -0.27
C LEU A 538 -20.64 19.60 1.12
N PRO A 539 -19.45 20.05 1.54
CA PRO A 539 -19.24 20.61 2.89
C PRO A 539 -20.09 21.84 3.23
N GLN A 540 -20.57 22.58 2.21
CA GLN A 540 -21.48 23.72 2.38
C GLN A 540 -22.92 23.33 2.70
N ALA A 541 -23.26 22.04 2.60
CA ALA A 541 -24.61 21.55 2.83
C ALA A 541 -24.98 21.53 4.34
N LYS A 542 -26.22 21.94 4.63
CA LYS A 542 -26.80 21.92 5.98
C LYS A 542 -27.83 20.80 6.06
N ILE A 543 -27.64 19.89 7.01
CA ILE A 543 -28.60 18.82 7.29
C ILE A 543 -29.79 19.44 8.03
N VAL A 544 -31.00 19.14 7.56
CA VAL A 544 -32.27 19.53 8.16
C VAL A 544 -33.07 18.25 8.35
N MET A 545 -33.50 17.99 9.59
CA MET A 545 -34.24 16.77 9.92
C MET A 545 -35.72 17.10 10.19
N PRO A 546 -36.66 16.24 9.75
CA PRO A 546 -38.05 16.33 10.17
C PRO A 546 -38.21 15.87 11.63
N ASP A 547 -39.23 16.39 12.32
CA ASP A 547 -39.61 15.88 13.65
C ASP A 547 -40.27 14.50 13.55
N GLN A 548 -40.90 14.22 12.40
CA GLN A 548 -41.46 12.93 12.05
C GLN A 548 -40.41 12.03 11.37
N ARG A 549 -40.76 10.77 11.09
CA ARG A 549 -39.87 9.81 10.42
C ARG A 549 -39.43 10.27 9.03
N ASP A 550 -40.33 10.87 8.27
CA ASP A 550 -40.07 11.40 6.92
C ASP A 550 -40.82 12.72 6.71
N TRP A 551 -40.52 13.42 5.61
CA TRP A 551 -41.10 14.73 5.33
C TRP A 551 -42.57 14.68 4.93
N ASN A 552 -43.04 13.55 4.39
CA ASN A 552 -44.46 13.37 4.12
C ASN A 552 -45.27 13.25 5.41
N GLN A 553 -44.77 12.51 6.41
CA GLN A 553 -45.36 12.42 7.74
C GLN A 553 -45.31 13.78 8.45
N GLN A 554 -44.22 14.55 8.29
CA GLN A 554 -44.13 15.91 8.82
C GLN A 554 -45.24 16.81 8.24
N LEU A 555 -45.48 16.75 6.92
CA LEU A 555 -46.55 17.49 6.26
C LEU A 555 -47.93 17.09 6.80
N LEU A 556 -48.21 15.79 6.91
CA LEU A 556 -49.49 15.28 7.42
C LEU A 556 -49.73 15.71 8.87
N ALA A 557 -48.72 15.59 9.74
CA ALA A 557 -48.81 16.01 11.14
C ALA A 557 -49.07 17.53 11.26
N THR A 558 -48.45 18.33 10.38
CA THR A 558 -48.66 19.78 10.32
C THR A 558 -50.11 20.12 9.92
N LEU A 559 -50.63 19.45 8.89
CA LEU A 559 -52.02 19.61 8.42
C LEU A 559 -53.05 19.20 9.48
N GLU A 560 -52.80 18.10 10.19
CA GLU A 560 -53.69 17.63 11.27
C GLU A 560 -53.74 18.66 12.42
N ARG A 561 -52.58 19.20 12.81
CA ARG A 561 -52.49 20.24 13.83
C ARG A 561 -53.26 21.50 13.44
N GLU A 562 -53.11 21.98 12.21
CA GLU A 562 -53.85 23.14 11.69
C GLU A 562 -55.37 22.92 11.75
N GLN A 563 -55.85 21.74 11.37
CA GLN A 563 -57.27 21.38 11.42
C GLN A 563 -57.81 21.34 12.85
N LEU A 564 -57.00 20.86 13.82
CA LEU A 564 -57.37 20.85 15.24
C LEU A 564 -57.41 22.28 15.82
N GLU A 565 -56.49 23.15 15.42
CA GLU A 565 -56.46 24.56 15.83
C GLU A 565 -57.62 25.38 15.22
N HIS A 566 -58.14 24.99 14.04
CA HIS A 566 -59.25 25.66 13.34
C HIS A 566 -60.65 25.11 13.67
N LYS A 567 -60.79 24.07 14.51
CA LYS A 567 -62.12 23.64 14.98
C LYS A 567 -62.69 24.71 15.94
N PRO A 568 -63.85 25.31 15.65
CA PRO A 568 -64.46 26.27 16.56
C PRO A 568 -64.75 25.58 17.90
N ARG A 569 -64.33 26.19 19.01
CA ARG A 569 -64.80 25.82 20.36
C ARG A 569 -66.32 25.84 20.31
N SER A 570 -66.96 24.67 20.36
CA SER A 570 -68.40 24.58 20.52
C SER A 570 -68.76 25.37 21.78
N LEU A 571 -69.55 26.43 21.61
CA LEU A 571 -70.17 27.14 22.71
C LEU A 571 -70.95 26.11 23.52
N GLY A 572 -70.44 25.79 24.71
CA GLY A 572 -71.22 25.10 25.73
C GLY A 572 -72.44 25.94 26.04
N LEU A 573 -73.60 25.48 25.57
CA LEU A 573 -74.90 25.92 26.03
C LEU A 573 -74.94 25.70 27.55
N ARG A 574 -74.79 26.78 28.32
CA ARG A 574 -75.35 26.85 29.67
C ARG A 574 -76.87 26.88 29.52
N ARG A 575 -77.53 25.83 29.98
CA ARG A 575 -78.87 25.91 30.56
C ARG A 575 -78.86 25.17 31.87
#